data_AF-A0A1E5IY29-F1
#
_entry.id   AF-A0A1E5IY29-F1
#
_cell.length_a   1.000
_cell.length_b   1.000
_cell.length_c   1.000
_cell.angle_alpha   90.00
_cell.angle_beta   90.00
_cell.angle_gamma   90.00
#
_symmetry.space_group_name_H-M   'P 1'
#
loop_
_entity.id
_entity.type
_entity.pdbx_description
1 polymer ?
#
loop_
_entity_poly.entity_id
_entity_poly.type
_entity_poly.pdbx_seq_one_letter_code
_entity_poly.pdbx_strand_id
1 'polypeptide(L)'
;MALPLLWLGGAAIGALVVADERNKRKALQVERRLGRAPVEPNEKQASPLTPSVWHSSDVKVAPMPGSIVCCFVFGVIEHTGIWLGDDCLVELHGSGLVRPISSKRFLAGRTGSRIFQACDHQHHPLIADKALARATASIYQYRDYDLFDNNCHRYVWSCMTGEEVAISSFDKLNKKLGSYFNQAIYWDEIR
;
A
#
# COMPACT_ATOMS: atom_id res chain seq x y z
N MET A 1 15.97 -44.69 8.73
CA MET A 1 14.85 -43.73 8.95
C MET A 1 15.41 -42.43 9.52
N ALA A 2 15.73 -41.44 8.67
CA ALA A 2 16.36 -40.16 9.07
C ALA A 2 15.45 -38.95 8.77
N LEU A 3 14.13 -39.16 8.86
CA LEU A 3 13.13 -38.15 8.48
C LEU A 3 12.71 -37.13 9.57
N PRO A 4 12.91 -37.29 10.90
CA PRO A 4 12.46 -36.27 11.85
C PRO A 4 13.38 -35.04 12.00
N LEU A 5 14.70 -35.19 11.78
CA LEU A 5 15.68 -34.13 12.05
C LEU A 5 15.68 -33.00 11.00
N LEU A 6 15.41 -33.32 9.73
CA LEU A 6 15.37 -32.33 8.65
C LEU A 6 14.18 -31.37 8.79
N TRP A 7 13.03 -31.86 9.26
CA TRP A 7 11.84 -31.02 9.48
C TRP A 7 12.01 -30.10 10.69
N LEU A 8 12.62 -30.57 11.78
CA LEU A 8 12.93 -29.74 12.94
C LEU A 8 13.97 -28.66 12.62
N GLY A 9 15.01 -28.99 11.83
CA GLY A 9 15.99 -28.02 11.35
C GLY A 9 15.37 -26.94 10.46
N GLY A 10 14.52 -27.35 9.50
CA GLY A 10 13.80 -26.41 8.63
C GLY A 10 12.82 -25.51 9.39
N ALA A 11 12.07 -26.05 10.35
CA ALA A 11 11.15 -25.28 11.18
C ALA A 11 11.87 -24.26 12.08
N ALA A 12 13.01 -24.64 12.67
CA ALA A 12 13.81 -23.74 13.49
C ALA A 12 14.40 -22.57 12.68
N ILE A 13 14.94 -22.86 11.48
CA ILE A 13 15.45 -21.81 10.57
C ILE A 13 14.32 -20.88 10.14
N GLY A 14 13.15 -21.43 9.75
CA GLY A 14 11.99 -20.62 9.39
C GLY A 14 11.52 -19.71 10.53
N ALA A 15 11.45 -20.23 11.75
CA ALA A 15 11.07 -19.45 12.93
C ALA A 15 12.07 -18.32 13.22
N LEU A 16 13.38 -18.56 13.07
CA LEU A 16 14.41 -17.53 13.23
C LEU A 16 14.28 -16.42 12.18
N VAL A 17 14.06 -16.77 10.91
CA VAL A 17 13.86 -15.78 9.84
C VAL A 17 12.63 -14.90 10.10
N VAL A 18 11.51 -15.50 10.51
CA VAL A 18 10.28 -14.75 10.85
C VAL A 18 10.50 -13.85 12.07
N ALA A 19 11.23 -14.33 13.09
CA ALA A 19 11.55 -13.54 14.28
C ALA A 19 12.47 -12.35 13.95
N ASP A 20 13.48 -12.55 13.11
CA ASP A 20 14.38 -11.49 12.64
C ASP A 20 13.63 -10.41 11.86
N GLU A 21 12.78 -10.81 10.91
CA GLU A 21 11.95 -9.87 10.14
C GLU A 21 11.01 -9.06 11.05
N ARG A 22 10.39 -9.73 12.04
CA ARG A 22 9.55 -9.06 13.03
C ARG A 22 10.34 -8.05 13.87
N ASN A 23 11.57 -8.38 14.27
CA ASN A 23 12.42 -7.49 15.05
C ASN A 23 12.87 -6.27 14.21
N LYS A 24 13.24 -6.47 12.94
CA LYS A 24 13.57 -5.38 12.00
C LYS A 24 12.40 -4.41 11.84
N ARG A 25 11.19 -4.92 11.62
CA ARG A 25 9.98 -4.08 11.49
C ARG A 25 9.70 -3.28 12.77
N LYS A 26 9.84 -3.91 13.94
CA LYS A 26 9.69 -3.23 15.25
C LYS A 26 10.73 -2.12 15.44
N ALA A 27 12.00 -2.41 15.12
CA ALA A 27 13.07 -1.43 15.20
C ALA A 27 12.78 -0.22 14.31
N LEU A 28 12.35 -0.45 13.06
CA LEU A 28 11.98 0.62 12.14
C LEU A 28 10.79 1.45 12.65
N GLN A 29 9.79 0.83 13.26
CA GLN A 29 8.68 1.55 13.90
C GLN A 29 9.15 2.42 15.08
N VAL A 30 10.14 1.96 15.86
CA VAL A 30 10.76 2.76 16.92
C VAL A 30 11.51 3.96 16.32
N GLU A 31 12.32 3.75 15.30
CA GLU A 31 13.03 4.84 14.61
C GLU A 31 12.07 5.88 14.01
N ARG A 32 10.91 5.45 13.48
CA ARG A 32 9.84 6.37 13.02
C ARG A 32 9.34 7.27 14.14
N ARG A 33 9.03 6.70 15.32
CA ARG A 33 8.59 7.47 16.50
C ARG A 33 9.65 8.45 16.98
N LEU A 34 10.92 8.11 16.81
CA LEU A 34 12.05 8.95 17.17
C LEU A 34 12.40 9.99 16.09
N GLY A 35 11.72 10.00 14.95
CA GLY A 35 12.02 10.91 13.82
C GLY A 35 13.34 10.58 13.11
N ARG A 36 13.84 9.35 13.25
CA ARG A 36 15.13 8.87 12.72
C ARG A 36 14.97 7.85 11.60
N ALA A 37 13.74 7.51 11.25
CA ALA A 37 13.47 6.60 10.14
C ALA A 37 14.00 7.17 8.81
N PRO A 38 14.39 6.30 7.86
CA PRO A 38 14.87 6.74 6.55
C PRO A 38 13.90 7.70 5.86
N VAL A 39 14.40 8.89 5.52
CA VAL A 39 13.66 9.91 4.79
C VAL A 39 13.71 9.62 3.29
N GLU A 40 14.88 9.21 2.79
CA GLU A 40 15.10 8.94 1.38
C GLU A 40 14.78 7.47 1.02
N PRO A 41 14.26 7.20 -0.19
CA PRO A 41 14.01 5.84 -0.63
C PRO A 41 15.33 5.09 -0.85
N ASN A 42 15.38 3.82 -0.48
CA ASN A 42 16.50 2.94 -0.82
C ASN A 42 16.33 2.47 -2.27
N GLU A 43 17.39 2.49 -3.09
CA GLU A 43 17.36 2.04 -4.49
C GLU A 43 16.76 0.63 -4.66
N LYS A 44 16.97 -0.26 -3.68
CA LYS A 44 16.42 -1.62 -3.68
C LYS A 44 14.99 -1.70 -3.18
N GLN A 45 14.55 -0.76 -2.34
CA GLN A 45 13.25 -0.78 -1.71
C GLN A 45 12.74 0.64 -1.38
N ALA A 46 11.83 1.14 -2.21
CA ALA A 46 11.24 2.47 -2.04
C ALA A 46 10.29 2.56 -0.83
N SER A 47 9.84 1.42 -0.30
CA SER A 47 8.99 1.34 0.89
C SER A 47 9.68 0.56 2.01
N PRO A 48 10.40 1.21 2.94
CA PRO A 48 11.08 0.55 4.04
C PRO A 48 10.13 -0.27 4.94
N LEU A 49 8.87 0.17 5.06
CA LEU A 49 7.83 -0.55 5.78
C LEU A 49 6.62 -0.77 4.87
N THR A 50 6.53 -1.98 4.31
CA THR A 50 5.36 -2.41 3.53
C THR A 50 4.15 -2.62 4.43
N PRO A 51 2.91 -2.52 3.91
CA PRO A 51 1.71 -2.92 4.64
C PRO A 51 1.85 -4.34 5.20
N SER A 52 1.23 -4.62 6.35
CA SER A 52 1.20 -5.97 6.92
C SER A 52 -0.03 -6.19 7.77
N VAL A 53 -0.79 -7.24 7.46
CA VAL A 53 -1.93 -7.67 8.29
C VAL A 53 -1.47 -8.24 9.64
N TRP A 54 -0.34 -8.93 9.65
CA TRP A 54 0.22 -9.59 10.83
C TRP A 54 1.01 -8.65 11.75
N HIS A 55 1.53 -7.56 11.19
CA HIS A 55 2.42 -6.63 11.87
C HIS A 55 1.96 -5.19 11.66
N SER A 56 0.88 -4.81 12.34
CA SER A 56 0.45 -3.41 12.36
C SER A 56 1.32 -2.55 13.28
N SER A 57 1.44 -1.29 12.89
CA SER A 57 1.91 -0.24 13.79
C SER A 57 0.88 0.03 14.89
N ASP A 58 1.34 0.43 16.08
CA ASP A 58 0.45 0.99 17.11
C ASP A 58 -0.07 2.37 16.70
N VAL A 59 0.61 3.02 15.76
CA VAL A 59 0.21 4.32 15.22
C VAL A 59 -0.74 4.10 14.05
N LYS A 60 -1.95 4.64 14.17
CA LYS A 60 -2.93 4.76 13.10
C LYS A 60 -3.08 6.20 12.66
N VAL A 61 -3.37 6.42 11.39
CA VAL A 61 -3.50 7.75 10.80
C VAL A 61 -4.94 8.05 10.40
N ALA A 62 -5.31 9.33 10.41
CA ALA A 62 -6.60 9.76 9.89
C ALA A 62 -6.53 9.77 8.36
N PRO A 63 -7.47 9.11 7.65
CA PRO A 63 -7.46 9.14 6.20
C PRO A 63 -7.79 10.55 5.71
N MET A 64 -6.95 11.07 4.80
CA MET A 64 -7.11 12.42 4.26
C MET A 64 -7.59 12.36 2.80
N PRO A 65 -8.53 13.22 2.37
CA PRO A 65 -8.93 13.30 0.96
C PRO A 65 -7.74 13.47 0.01
N GLY A 66 -7.74 12.69 -1.07
CA GLY A 66 -6.64 12.61 -2.03
C GLY A 66 -5.53 11.63 -1.65
N SER A 67 -5.56 11.03 -0.45
CA SER A 67 -4.57 10.05 -0.03
C SER A 67 -4.66 8.78 -0.87
N ILE A 68 -3.50 8.22 -1.18
CA ILE A 68 -3.39 6.91 -1.81
C ILE A 68 -3.62 5.86 -0.73
N VAL A 69 -4.51 4.92 -1.00
CA VAL A 69 -4.83 3.82 -0.08
C VAL A 69 -4.61 2.46 -0.73
N CYS A 70 -4.32 1.45 0.10
CA CYS A 70 -4.21 0.07 -0.35
C CYS A 70 -4.82 -0.93 0.64
N CYS A 71 -5.14 -2.11 0.16
CA CYS A 71 -5.50 -3.27 0.99
C CYS A 71 -4.96 -4.58 0.37
N PHE A 72 -5.04 -5.64 1.17
CA PHE A 72 -4.61 -6.98 0.76
C PHE A 72 -5.73 -7.75 0.03
N VAL A 73 -5.33 -8.50 -0.99
CA VAL A 73 -6.15 -9.47 -1.73
C VAL A 73 -5.40 -10.82 -1.70
N PHE A 74 -6.06 -11.90 -1.28
CA PHE A 74 -5.49 -13.25 -1.12
C PHE A 74 -4.10 -13.34 -0.42
N GLY A 75 -3.83 -12.47 0.55
CA GLY A 75 -2.59 -12.45 1.32
C GLY A 75 -1.44 -11.65 0.68
N VAL A 76 -1.67 -11.07 -0.50
CA VAL A 76 -0.75 -10.16 -1.21
C VAL A 76 -1.37 -8.76 -1.28
N ILE A 77 -0.56 -7.70 -1.29
CA ILE A 77 -1.08 -6.32 -1.45
C ILE A 77 -1.31 -6.09 -2.94
N GLU A 78 -2.57 -5.99 -3.36
CA GLU A 78 -2.88 -5.97 -4.80
C GLU A 78 -3.92 -4.93 -5.18
N HIS A 79 -4.53 -4.24 -4.22
CA HIS A 79 -5.58 -3.29 -4.56
C HIS A 79 -5.35 -1.91 -3.98
N THR A 80 -5.44 -0.91 -4.85
CA THR A 80 -5.14 0.49 -4.56
C THR A 80 -6.29 1.40 -5.01
N GLY A 81 -6.42 2.55 -4.35
CA GLY A 81 -7.44 3.55 -4.65
C GLY A 81 -7.05 4.93 -4.13
N ILE A 82 -7.94 5.91 -4.33
CA ILE A 82 -7.80 7.26 -3.79
C ILE A 82 -8.93 7.52 -2.80
N TRP A 83 -8.58 7.96 -1.59
CA TRP A 83 -9.53 8.35 -0.57
C TRP A 83 -10.24 9.65 -0.96
N LEU A 84 -11.57 9.68 -0.90
CA LEU A 84 -12.37 10.87 -1.22
C LEU A 84 -12.75 11.65 0.05
N GLY A 85 -12.95 10.96 1.17
CA GLY A 85 -13.50 11.52 2.40
C GLY A 85 -14.72 10.74 2.87
N ASP A 86 -15.14 10.93 4.13
CA ASP A 86 -16.42 10.42 4.66
C ASP A 86 -16.70 8.92 4.39
N ASP A 87 -15.74 8.06 4.75
CA ASP A 87 -15.79 6.60 4.49
C ASP A 87 -15.93 6.24 2.99
N CYS A 88 -15.56 7.15 2.09
CA CYS A 88 -15.62 6.95 0.64
C CYS A 88 -14.24 7.02 0.01
N LEU A 89 -13.99 6.09 -0.92
CA LEU A 89 -12.82 6.04 -1.77
C LEU A 89 -13.22 5.62 -3.17
N VAL A 90 -12.39 5.96 -4.16
CA VAL A 90 -12.58 5.51 -5.54
C VAL A 90 -11.60 4.39 -5.88
N GLU A 91 -12.09 3.38 -6.56
CA GLU A 91 -11.28 2.28 -7.10
C GLU A 91 -11.56 2.08 -8.59
N LEU A 92 -10.57 1.54 -9.30
CA LEU A 92 -10.81 0.87 -10.57
C LEU A 92 -11.20 -0.59 -10.28
N HIS A 93 -12.45 -0.95 -10.57
CA HIS A 93 -12.94 -2.32 -10.41
C HIS A 93 -12.43 -3.23 -11.53
N GLY A 94 -12.34 -4.54 -11.28
CA GLY A 94 -11.92 -5.53 -12.29
C GLY A 94 -12.84 -5.63 -13.52
N SER A 95 -14.03 -5.03 -13.47
CA SER A 95 -14.90 -4.85 -14.65
C SER A 95 -14.54 -3.63 -15.50
N GLY A 96 -13.48 -2.89 -15.18
CA GLY A 96 -13.11 -1.63 -15.83
C GLY A 96 -13.86 -0.39 -15.35
N LEU A 97 -14.85 -0.53 -14.48
CA LEU A 97 -15.60 0.61 -13.96
C LEU A 97 -14.81 1.31 -12.84
N VAL A 98 -14.60 2.61 -12.98
CA VAL A 98 -14.17 3.47 -11.87
C VAL A 98 -15.37 3.80 -11.01
N ARG A 99 -15.35 3.38 -9.74
CA ARG A 99 -16.51 3.47 -8.85
C ARG A 99 -16.15 4.04 -7.46
N PRO A 100 -17.00 4.92 -6.91
CA PRO A 100 -16.91 5.31 -5.52
C PRO A 100 -17.51 4.20 -4.66
N ILE A 101 -16.81 3.81 -3.60
CA ILE A 101 -17.25 2.76 -2.69
C ILE A 101 -16.84 3.07 -1.26
N SER A 102 -17.52 2.43 -0.31
CA SER A 102 -17.15 2.54 1.10
C SER A 102 -15.95 1.69 1.49
N SER A 103 -15.30 1.99 2.62
CA SER A 103 -14.21 1.14 3.16
C SER A 103 -14.65 -0.31 3.32
N LYS A 104 -15.87 -0.53 3.82
CA LYS A 104 -16.46 -1.87 3.95
C LYS A 104 -16.48 -2.60 2.61
N ARG A 105 -16.83 -1.91 1.53
CA ARG A 105 -16.92 -2.51 0.20
C ARG A 105 -15.56 -2.61 -0.48
N PHE A 106 -14.60 -1.75 -0.12
CA PHE A 106 -13.20 -1.87 -0.52
C PHE A 106 -12.49 -3.05 0.15
N LEU A 107 -13.02 -3.62 1.22
CA LEU A 107 -12.49 -4.85 1.82
C LEU A 107 -13.32 -6.09 1.46
N ALA A 108 -14.55 -5.91 0.97
CA ALA A 108 -15.46 -7.03 0.69
C ALA A 108 -14.92 -7.94 -0.43
N GLY A 109 -14.97 -9.26 -0.21
CA GLY A 109 -14.48 -10.25 -1.18
C GLY A 109 -12.95 -10.33 -1.29
N ARG A 110 -12.23 -9.68 -0.37
CA ARG A 110 -10.76 -9.67 -0.30
C ARG A 110 -10.33 -10.26 1.05
N THR A 111 -9.10 -10.76 1.15
CA THR A 111 -8.58 -11.32 2.42
C THR A 111 -8.04 -10.26 3.36
N GLY A 112 -7.87 -9.02 2.89
CA GLY A 112 -7.50 -7.90 3.71
C GLY A 112 -8.62 -7.48 4.64
N SER A 113 -8.28 -7.22 5.90
CA SER A 113 -9.20 -6.68 6.92
C SER A 113 -8.90 -5.22 7.27
N ARG A 114 -7.92 -4.62 6.60
CA ARG A 114 -7.33 -3.32 6.95
C ARG A 114 -7.02 -2.53 5.69
N ILE A 115 -7.14 -1.21 5.81
CA ILE A 115 -6.75 -0.24 4.78
C ILE A 115 -5.55 0.53 5.30
N PHE A 116 -4.58 0.74 4.42
CA PHE A 116 -3.38 1.50 4.71
C PHE A 116 -3.31 2.70 3.78
N GLN A 117 -2.82 3.84 4.24
CA GLN A 117 -2.53 4.99 3.39
C GLN A 117 -1.02 5.21 3.25
N ALA A 118 -0.62 5.81 2.13
CA ALA A 118 0.75 6.26 1.92
C ALA A 118 1.07 7.47 2.80
N CYS A 119 2.17 7.38 3.54
CA CYS A 119 2.71 8.38 4.45
C CYS A 119 4.23 8.54 4.27
N ASP A 120 4.75 9.66 4.78
CA ASP A 120 6.18 9.87 4.96
C ASP A 120 6.75 9.11 6.19
N HIS A 121 8.01 9.38 6.50
CA HIS A 121 8.71 8.84 7.66
C HIS A 121 8.15 9.29 9.03
N GLN A 122 7.32 10.34 9.06
CA GLN A 122 6.73 10.99 10.25
C GLN A 122 5.22 10.76 10.40
N HIS A 123 4.64 9.85 9.61
CA HIS A 123 3.20 9.56 9.58
C HIS A 123 2.34 10.67 8.94
N HIS A 124 2.93 11.59 8.18
CA HIS A 124 2.17 12.56 7.40
C HIS A 124 1.69 11.95 6.08
N PRO A 125 0.39 12.11 5.73
CA PRO A 125 -0.18 11.70 4.46
C PRO A 125 0.56 12.24 3.24
N LEU A 126 0.84 11.37 2.26
CA LEU A 126 1.37 11.78 0.97
C LEU A 126 0.24 11.96 -0.04
N ILE A 127 0.01 13.23 -0.42
CA ILE A 127 -1.12 13.63 -1.24
C ILE A 127 -0.58 14.47 -2.40
N ALA A 128 -0.92 14.07 -3.64
CA ALA A 128 -0.62 14.88 -4.81
C ALA A 128 -1.73 15.91 -5.04
N ASP A 129 -1.37 17.15 -5.36
CA ASP A 129 -2.30 18.30 -5.46
C ASP A 129 -3.58 18.03 -6.26
N LYS A 130 -3.46 17.31 -7.38
CA LYS A 130 -4.56 17.04 -8.31
C LYS A 130 -5.16 15.64 -8.17
N ALA A 131 -4.71 14.83 -7.20
CA ALA A 131 -5.18 13.46 -7.00
C ALA A 131 -6.69 13.39 -6.74
N LEU A 132 -7.17 14.17 -5.76
CA LEU A 132 -8.59 14.19 -5.39
C LEU A 132 -9.49 14.65 -6.54
N ALA A 133 -9.09 15.71 -7.23
CA ALA A 133 -9.86 16.27 -8.35
C ALA A 133 -9.97 15.27 -9.51
N ARG A 134 -8.87 14.62 -9.90
CA ARG A 134 -8.88 13.62 -10.98
C ARG A 134 -9.60 12.34 -10.59
N ALA A 135 -9.41 11.87 -9.36
CA ALA A 135 -10.16 10.74 -8.81
C ALA A 135 -11.67 11.00 -8.88
N THR A 136 -12.12 12.17 -8.43
CA THR A 136 -13.53 12.58 -8.47
C THR A 136 -14.06 12.67 -9.90
N ALA A 137 -13.32 13.32 -10.81
CA ALA A 137 -13.71 13.47 -12.21
C ALA A 137 -13.80 12.13 -12.96
N SER A 138 -13.05 11.11 -12.52
CA SER A 138 -13.02 9.78 -13.13
C SER A 138 -14.17 8.87 -12.71
N ILE A 139 -14.99 9.26 -11.72
CA ILE A 139 -16.11 8.45 -11.24
C ILE A 139 -17.08 8.14 -12.38
N TYR A 140 -17.50 6.87 -12.47
CA TYR A 140 -18.36 6.31 -13.52
C TYR A 140 -17.76 6.27 -14.93
N GLN A 141 -16.48 6.61 -15.07
CA GLN A 141 -15.76 6.34 -16.30
C GLN A 141 -15.37 4.87 -16.39
N TYR A 142 -15.30 4.38 -17.62
CA TYR A 142 -14.85 3.04 -17.93
C TYR A 142 -13.41 3.08 -18.44
N ARG A 143 -12.61 2.09 -18.02
CA ARG A 143 -11.22 1.87 -18.43
C ARG A 143 -11.08 0.39 -18.76
N ASP A 144 -10.52 0.04 -19.92
CA ASP A 144 -10.30 -1.36 -20.30
C ASP A 144 -9.32 -2.04 -19.33
N TYR A 145 -9.84 -2.78 -18.35
CA TYR A 145 -9.03 -3.33 -17.26
C TYR A 145 -8.14 -4.48 -17.74
N ASP A 146 -6.86 -4.39 -17.40
CA ASP A 146 -5.87 -5.45 -17.59
C ASP A 146 -5.01 -5.54 -16.34
N LEU A 147 -4.83 -6.76 -15.78
CA LEU A 147 -4.08 -6.97 -14.54
C LEU A 147 -2.62 -6.48 -14.61
N PHE A 148 -2.00 -6.56 -15.78
CA PHE A 148 -0.59 -6.21 -15.98
C PHE A 148 -0.40 -4.83 -16.60
N ASP A 149 -1.41 -4.32 -17.32
CA ASP A 149 -1.32 -3.03 -18.02
C ASP A 149 -2.23 -1.94 -17.41
N ASN A 150 -3.55 -2.12 -17.40
CA ASN A 150 -4.53 -1.13 -16.95
C ASN A 150 -5.22 -1.55 -15.66
N ASN A 151 -4.42 -1.60 -14.60
CA ASN A 151 -4.82 -2.03 -13.26
C ASN A 151 -5.03 -0.85 -12.30
N CYS A 152 -5.35 -1.18 -11.05
CA CYS A 152 -5.59 -0.20 -10.00
C CYS A 152 -4.37 0.72 -9.72
N HIS A 153 -3.13 0.24 -9.88
CA HIS A 153 -1.92 1.02 -9.65
C HIS A 153 -1.71 2.08 -10.73
N ARG A 154 -1.91 1.72 -12.00
CA ARG A 154 -1.90 2.67 -13.12
C ARG A 154 -2.97 3.74 -12.93
N TYR A 155 -4.17 3.34 -12.51
CA TYR A 155 -5.26 4.27 -12.22
C TYR A 155 -4.90 5.29 -11.12
N VAL A 156 -4.36 4.83 -9.99
CA VAL A 156 -3.89 5.72 -8.91
C VAL A 156 -2.79 6.66 -9.40
N TRP A 157 -1.83 6.16 -10.17
CA TRP A 157 -0.77 6.98 -10.74
C TRP A 157 -1.32 8.07 -11.66
N SER A 158 -2.27 7.75 -12.54
CA SER A 158 -2.83 8.74 -13.43
C SER A 158 -3.73 9.75 -12.71
N CYS A 159 -4.35 9.37 -11.58
CA CYS A 159 -4.96 10.34 -10.67
C CYS A 159 -3.91 11.29 -10.07
N MET A 160 -2.72 10.81 -9.70
CA MET A 160 -1.68 11.65 -9.08
C MET A 160 -0.92 12.54 -10.04
N THR A 161 -0.63 12.09 -11.26
CA THR A 161 0.23 12.79 -12.21
C THR A 161 -0.54 13.34 -13.40
N GLY A 162 -1.61 12.65 -13.81
CA GLY A 162 -2.27 12.86 -15.09
C GLY A 162 -1.65 12.05 -16.23
N GLU A 163 -0.64 11.23 -15.94
CA GLU A 163 0.05 10.41 -16.92
C GLU A 163 -0.48 8.97 -16.92
N GLU A 164 -0.68 8.43 -18.12
CA GLU A 164 -1.07 7.04 -18.33
C GLU A 164 0.17 6.18 -18.60
N VAL A 165 0.73 5.60 -17.52
CA VAL A 165 1.94 4.76 -17.57
C VAL A 165 1.63 3.38 -17.00
N ALA A 166 2.10 2.32 -17.67
CA ALA A 166 1.96 0.96 -17.17
C ALA A 166 2.67 0.76 -15.82
N ILE A 167 1.95 0.25 -14.83
CA ILE A 167 2.48 -0.08 -13.49
C ILE A 167 2.01 -1.48 -13.12
N SER A 168 2.83 -2.47 -13.43
CA SER A 168 2.42 -3.87 -13.33
C SER A 168 2.46 -4.46 -11.91
N SER A 169 2.90 -3.70 -10.90
CA SER A 169 3.00 -4.21 -9.52
C SER A 169 3.02 -3.11 -8.48
N PHE A 170 2.69 -3.48 -7.24
CA PHE A 170 2.74 -2.59 -6.09
C PHE A 170 4.17 -2.11 -5.77
N ASP A 171 5.21 -2.93 -6.00
CA ASP A 171 6.61 -2.50 -5.85
C ASP A 171 6.98 -1.40 -6.85
N LYS A 172 6.57 -1.55 -8.11
CA LYS A 172 6.76 -0.52 -9.15
C LYS A 172 6.01 0.77 -8.80
N LEU A 173 4.79 0.65 -8.24
CA LEU A 173 4.06 1.79 -7.74
C LEU A 173 4.86 2.49 -6.64
N ASN A 174 5.32 1.77 -5.61
CA ASN A 174 6.12 2.35 -4.52
C ASN A 174 7.39 3.04 -4.99
N LYS A 175 8.12 2.46 -5.97
CA LYS A 175 9.28 3.11 -6.58
C LYS A 175 8.93 4.44 -7.23
N LYS A 176 7.86 4.45 -8.04
CA LYS A 176 7.36 5.67 -8.68
C LYS A 176 6.88 6.71 -7.67
N LEU A 177 6.17 6.29 -6.62
CA LEU A 177 5.75 7.17 -5.53
C LEU A 177 6.95 7.79 -4.82
N GLY A 178 7.97 6.98 -4.50
CA GLY A 178 9.16 7.47 -3.81
C GLY A 178 9.93 8.48 -4.64
N SER A 179 10.05 8.25 -5.96
CA SER A 179 10.63 9.24 -6.88
C SER A 179 9.77 10.49 -7.03
N TYR A 180 8.44 10.35 -7.10
CA TYR A 180 7.52 11.49 -7.27
C TYR A 180 7.54 12.42 -6.06
N PHE A 181 7.52 11.87 -4.85
CA PHE A 181 7.51 12.64 -3.61
C PHE A 181 8.91 12.95 -3.07
N ASN A 182 9.97 12.44 -3.71
CA ASN A 182 11.36 12.53 -3.26
C ASN A 182 11.53 12.11 -1.78
N GLN A 183 10.96 10.95 -1.42
CA GLN A 183 11.05 10.38 -0.07
C GLN A 183 10.67 8.90 -0.04
N ALA A 184 11.05 8.21 1.02
CA ALA A 184 10.63 6.85 1.32
C ALA A 184 9.12 6.77 1.60
N ILE A 185 8.49 5.71 1.10
CA ILE A 185 7.06 5.47 1.28
C ILE A 185 6.82 4.55 2.47
N TYR A 186 5.89 4.93 3.32
CA TYR A 186 5.45 4.11 4.43
C TYR A 186 3.94 3.94 4.36
N TRP A 187 3.45 2.77 4.75
CA TRP A 187 2.03 2.46 4.69
C TRP A 187 1.46 2.29 6.09
N ASP A 188 0.77 3.33 6.56
CA ASP A 188 0.19 3.36 7.89
C ASP A 188 -1.28 2.96 7.85
N GLU A 189 -1.71 2.16 8.82
CA GLU A 189 -3.11 1.73 8.94
C GLU A 189 -4.01 2.93 9.25
N ILE A 190 -5.13 3.04 8.56
CA ILE A 190 -6.11 4.10 8.83
C ILE A 190 -6.93 3.76 10.09
N ARG A 191 -7.33 4.81 10.83
CA ARG A 191 -8.16 4.68 12.05
C ARG A 191 -9.63 4.40 11.77
#